data_AF-A0A9D7KR64-F1
#
_entry.id   AF-A0A9D7KR64-F1
#
_cell.length_a   1.000
_cell.length_b   1.000
_cell.length_c   1.000
_cell.angle_alpha   90.00
_cell.angle_beta   90.00
_cell.angle_gamma   90.00
#
_symmetry.space_group_name_H-M   'P 1'
#
loop_
_entity.id
_entity.type
_entity.pdbx_description
1 polymer ?
#
loop_
_entity_poly.entity_id
_entity_poly.type
_entity_poly.pdbx_seq_one_letter_code
_entity_poly.pdbx_strand_id
1 'polypeptide(L)'
;MFDISLEDGAPGQMKYQQYIRPSGEKPDPRILFTRKFIFEFDGEMITHNAHRQEGDSYIWEFKYDEIGDGKYIEATFAPQPPNYLPIYIAVGAVLVAVGGFILIKKRKKKSVAS
;
A
#
# COMPACT_ATOMS: atom_id res chain seq x y z
N MET A 1 19.75 0.26 -5.45
CA MET A 1 18.58 0.89 -6.07
C MET A 1 17.61 -0.21 -6.45
N PHE A 2 16.47 -0.29 -5.76
CA PHE A 2 15.37 -1.16 -6.17
C PHE A 2 14.60 -0.39 -7.23
N ASP A 3 14.48 -0.95 -8.44
CA ASP A 3 13.60 -0.37 -9.46
C ASP A 3 12.19 -0.88 -9.17
N ILE A 4 11.54 -0.19 -8.23
CA ILE A 4 10.13 -0.36 -7.92
C ILE A 4 9.42 0.85 -8.54
N SER A 5 8.45 0.58 -9.39
CA SER A 5 7.57 1.58 -10.00
C SER A 5 6.12 1.28 -9.65
N LEU A 6 5.36 2.33 -9.41
CA LEU A 6 3.92 2.30 -9.26
C LEU A 6 3.37 3.43 -10.13
N GLU A 7 2.77 3.06 -11.25
CA GLU A 7 2.33 3.97 -12.30
C GLU A 7 0.82 3.87 -12.52
N ASP A 8 0.23 4.92 -13.08
CA ASP A 8 -1.17 4.90 -13.52
C ASP A 8 -1.30 3.97 -14.74
N GLY A 9 -2.25 3.04 -14.68
CA GLY A 9 -2.61 2.14 -15.77
C GLY A 9 -3.70 2.73 -16.67
N ALA A 10 -4.64 1.89 -17.12
CA ALA A 10 -5.87 2.40 -17.71
C ALA A 10 -6.70 3.20 -16.67
N PRO A 11 -7.71 3.98 -17.08
CA PRO A 11 -8.50 4.78 -16.15
C PRO A 11 -9.03 3.97 -14.96
N GLY A 12 -8.66 4.38 -13.74
CA GLY A 12 -9.04 3.69 -12.49
C GLY A 12 -8.17 2.49 -12.12
N GLN A 13 -7.02 2.29 -12.78
CA GLN A 13 -6.10 1.19 -12.53
C GLN A 13 -4.72 1.71 -12.15
N MET A 14 -4.02 0.95 -11.30
CA MET A 14 -2.62 1.17 -10.95
C MET A 14 -1.80 -0.04 -11.35
N LYS A 15 -0.61 0.21 -11.89
CA LYS A 15 0.36 -0.80 -12.32
C LYS A 15 1.58 -0.77 -11.41
N TYR A 16 1.77 -1.85 -10.65
CA TYR A 16 2.97 -2.14 -9.89
C TYR A 16 3.97 -2.92 -10.76
N GLN A 17 5.21 -2.45 -10.83
CA GLN A 17 6.31 -3.15 -11.46
C GLN A 17 7.54 -3.12 -10.56
N GLN A 18 8.17 -4.27 -10.38
CA GLN A 18 9.43 -4.37 -9.65
C GLN A 18 10.41 -5.25 -10.40
N TYR A 19 11.60 -4.71 -10.67
CA TYR A 19 12.70 -5.47 -11.24
C TYR A 19 13.56 -6.09 -10.15
N ILE A 20 13.64 -7.42 -10.16
CA ILE A 20 14.56 -8.21 -9.37
C ILE A 20 15.83 -8.38 -10.21
N ARG A 21 16.90 -7.73 -9.77
CA ARG A 21 18.20 -7.84 -10.43
C ARG A 21 18.72 -9.28 -10.40
N PRO A 22 19.48 -9.69 -11.44
CA PRO A 22 20.29 -10.90 -11.42
C PRO A 22 21.08 -11.02 -10.13
N SER A 23 21.20 -12.25 -9.61
CA SER A 23 22.24 -12.47 -8.62
C SER A 23 23.60 -12.49 -9.32
N GLY A 24 24.52 -11.65 -8.86
CA GLY A 24 25.87 -11.53 -9.41
C GLY A 24 26.79 -12.71 -9.08
N GLU A 25 26.40 -13.56 -8.12
CA GLU A 25 27.12 -14.78 -7.77
C GLU A 25 26.43 -15.98 -8.40
N LYS A 26 27.22 -16.84 -9.08
CA LYS A 26 26.72 -18.14 -9.56
C LYS A 26 26.29 -18.94 -8.33
N PRO A 27 25.00 -19.30 -8.18
CA PRO A 27 24.55 -20.08 -7.03
C PRO A 27 25.32 -21.39 -6.97
N ASP A 28 25.80 -21.77 -5.78
CA ASP A 28 26.24 -23.13 -5.54
C ASP A 28 25.02 -24.05 -5.79
N PRO A 29 25.09 -25.00 -6.73
CA PRO A 29 23.96 -25.88 -7.07
C PRO A 29 23.47 -26.74 -5.90
N ARG A 30 24.20 -26.79 -4.77
CA ARG A 30 23.78 -27.47 -3.54
C ARG A 30 22.87 -26.62 -2.65
N ILE A 31 22.78 -25.33 -2.92
CA ILE A 31 22.06 -24.36 -2.11
C ILE A 31 20.69 -24.08 -2.75
N LEU A 32 19.65 -24.77 -2.26
CA LEU A 32 18.27 -24.69 -2.75
C LEU A 32 17.50 -23.51 -2.12
N PHE A 33 18.08 -22.31 -2.08
CA PHE A 33 17.34 -21.15 -1.56
C PHE A 33 16.30 -20.69 -2.56
N THR A 34 15.04 -20.69 -2.12
CA THR A 34 13.91 -20.08 -2.82
C THR A 34 13.61 -18.72 -2.19
N ARG A 35 13.49 -17.68 -3.00
CA ARG A 35 13.06 -16.36 -2.54
C ARG A 35 11.58 -16.19 -2.83
N LYS A 36 10.81 -15.96 -1.77
CA LYS A 36 9.37 -15.73 -1.82
C LYS A 36 9.08 -14.25 -1.62
N PHE A 37 8.33 -13.67 -2.55
CA PHE A 37 7.78 -12.33 -2.44
C PHE A 37 6.27 -12.45 -2.32
N ILE A 38 5.71 -11.85 -1.27
CA ILE A 38 4.28 -11.90 -0.98
C ILE A 38 3.79 -10.46 -0.96
N PHE A 39 2.81 -10.16 -1.80
CA PHE A 39 2.20 -8.84 -1.86
C PHE A 39 0.69 -8.94 -1.68
N GLU A 40 0.15 -7.99 -0.96
CA GLU A 40 -1.29 -7.76 -0.81
C GLU A 40 -1.59 -6.40 -1.42
N PHE A 41 -2.63 -6.33 -2.24
CA PHE A 41 -3.02 -5.10 -2.94
C PHE A 41 -4.41 -4.69 -2.46
N ASP A 42 -4.54 -3.44 -1.99
CA ASP A 42 -5.81 -2.89 -1.55
C ASP A 42 -6.64 -2.45 -2.77
N GLY A 43 -7.40 -3.39 -3.32
CA GLY A 43 -8.11 -3.18 -4.58
C GLY A 43 -8.58 -4.47 -5.22
N GLU A 44 -9.29 -4.33 -6.33
CA GLU A 44 -9.62 -5.46 -7.19
C GLU A 44 -8.43 -5.75 -8.11
N MET A 45 -7.90 -6.97 -8.05
CA MET A 45 -6.81 -7.38 -8.93
C MET A 45 -7.31 -7.57 -10.36
N ILE A 46 -6.64 -6.96 -11.32
CA ILE A 46 -7.01 -7.01 -12.75
C ILE A 46 -6.10 -7.99 -13.49
N THR A 47 -4.78 -7.87 -13.30
CA THR A 47 -3.81 -8.79 -13.89
C THR A 47 -2.55 -8.86 -13.04
N HIS A 48 -1.94 -10.04 -12.96
CA HIS A 48 -0.67 -10.24 -12.26
C HIS A 48 0.12 -11.35 -12.93
N ASN A 49 1.43 -11.36 -12.69
CA ASN A 49 2.31 -12.47 -13.09
C ASN A 49 2.76 -13.35 -11.89
N ALA A 50 2.02 -13.32 -10.77
CA ALA A 50 2.27 -14.16 -9.61
C ALA A 50 2.22 -15.66 -9.94
N HIS A 51 3.08 -16.46 -9.30
CA HIS A 51 3.09 -17.91 -9.45
C HIS A 51 1.93 -18.58 -8.72
N ARG A 52 1.49 -17.99 -7.61
CA ARG A 52 0.35 -18.46 -6.84
C ARG A 52 -0.42 -17.30 -6.23
N GLN A 53 -1.72 -17.51 -6.02
CA GLN A 53 -2.58 -16.67 -5.21
C GLN A 53 -3.10 -17.48 -4.02
N GLU A 54 -3.03 -16.92 -2.81
CA GLU A 54 -3.58 -17.49 -1.57
C GLU A 54 -4.44 -16.41 -0.90
N GLY A 55 -5.76 -16.47 -1.11
CA GLY A 55 -6.68 -15.40 -0.69
C GLY A 55 -6.39 -14.09 -1.44
N ASP A 56 -6.12 -13.03 -0.69
CA ASP A 56 -5.76 -11.70 -1.22
C ASP A 56 -4.24 -11.51 -1.39
N SER A 57 -3.45 -12.54 -1.08
CA SER A 57 -1.99 -12.52 -1.21
C SER A 57 -1.55 -13.10 -2.55
N TYR A 58 -0.70 -12.35 -3.25
CA TYR A 58 -0.08 -12.72 -4.52
C TYR A 58 1.38 -13.08 -4.28
N ILE A 59 1.76 -14.27 -4.73
CA ILE A 59 3.01 -14.92 -4.34
C ILE A 59 3.88 -15.15 -5.57
N TRP A 60 5.10 -14.61 -5.53
CA TRP A 60 6.17 -14.91 -6.45
C TRP A 60 7.27 -15.69 -5.74
N GLU A 61 7.49 -16.91 -6.21
CA GLU A 61 8.53 -17.81 -5.71
C GLU A 61 9.57 -18.02 -6.80
N PHE A 62 10.78 -17.50 -6.61
CA PHE A 62 11.88 -17.67 -7.55
C PHE A 62 13.00 -18.46 -6.88
N LYS A 63 13.47 -19.50 -7.55
CA LYS A 63 14.74 -20.12 -7.18
C LYS A 63 15.91 -19.24 -7.60
N TYR A 64 17.04 -19.39 -6.92
CA TYR A 64 18.18 -18.51 -7.14
C TYR A 64 18.79 -18.63 -8.55
N ASP A 65 18.76 -19.82 -9.13
CA ASP A 65 19.15 -20.10 -10.52
C ASP A 65 18.17 -19.48 -11.53
N GLU A 66 16.89 -19.40 -11.20
CA GLU A 66 15.86 -18.78 -12.05
C GLU A 66 15.97 -17.25 -12.12
N ILE A 67 16.58 -16.61 -11.10
CA ILE A 67 16.79 -15.16 -11.05
C ILE A 67 17.91 -14.70 -12.01
N GLY A 68 18.68 -15.63 -12.61
CA GLY A 68 19.88 -15.35 -13.43
C GLY A 68 19.79 -14.19 -14.43
N ASP A 69 18.71 -14.07 -15.19
CA ASP A 69 18.52 -12.99 -16.19
C ASP A 69 17.78 -11.75 -15.65
N GLY A 70 17.52 -11.75 -14.34
CA GLY A 70 16.56 -10.87 -13.70
C GLY A 70 15.13 -11.34 -13.90
N LYS A 71 14.24 -10.85 -13.04
CA LYS A 71 12.82 -11.17 -13.06
C LYS A 71 12.00 -9.92 -12.80
N TYR A 72 10.83 -9.84 -13.42
CA TYR A 72 9.88 -8.76 -13.17
C TYR A 72 8.72 -9.30 -12.35
N ILE A 73 8.37 -8.58 -11.29
CA ILE A 73 7.10 -8.73 -10.60
C ILE A 73 6.19 -7.64 -11.16
N GLU A 74 5.04 -8.05 -11.66
CA GLU A 74 4.06 -7.15 -12.27
C GLU A 74 2.67 -7.46 -11.73
N ALA A 75 1.97 -6.41 -11.30
CA ALA A 75 0.59 -6.50 -10.88
C ALA A 75 -0.15 -5.22 -11.31
N THR A 76 -1.38 -5.37 -11.76
CA THR A 76 -2.28 -4.26 -12.08
C THR A 76 -3.57 -4.47 -11.32
N PHE A 77 -3.98 -3.47 -10.57
CA PHE A 77 -5.15 -3.54 -9.71
C PHE A 77 -5.93 -2.22 -9.78
N ALA A 78 -7.25 -2.30 -9.55
CA ALA A 78 -8.09 -1.14 -9.34
C ALA A 78 -8.09 -0.80 -7.83
N PRO A 79 -7.42 0.28 -7.39
CA PRO A 79 -7.36 0.64 -5.98
C PRO A 79 -8.74 1.00 -5.44
N GLN A 80 -9.02 0.63 -4.18
CA GLN A 80 -10.25 1.08 -3.54
C GLN A 80 -10.21 2.60 -3.28
N PRO A 81 -11.32 3.31 -3.45
CA PRO A 81 -11.37 4.73 -3.11
C PRO A 81 -11.15 4.90 -1.59
N PRO A 82 -10.29 5.84 -1.18
CA PRO A 82 -10.03 6.08 0.24
C PRO A 82 -11.30 6.47 1.01
N ASN A 83 -11.53 5.81 2.15
CA ASN A 83 -12.64 6.14 3.03
C ASN A 83 -12.30 7.33 3.94
N TYR A 84 -12.76 8.53 3.56
CA TYR A 84 -12.52 9.76 4.31
C TYR A 84 -13.47 9.97 5.51
N LEU A 85 -14.47 9.12 5.72
CA LEU A 85 -15.46 9.27 6.81
C LEU A 85 -14.81 9.40 8.21
N PRO A 86 -13.81 8.58 8.58
CA PRO A 86 -13.15 8.70 9.89
C PRO A 86 -12.44 10.06 10.06
N ILE A 87 -11.86 10.60 8.98
CA ILE A 87 -11.19 11.90 8.99
C ILE A 87 -12.23 13.01 9.22
N TYR A 88 -13.37 12.96 8.52
CA TYR A 88 -14.44 13.94 8.72
C TYR A 88 -15.01 13.92 10.14
N ILE A 89 -15.18 12.73 10.74
CA ILE A 89 -15.61 12.59 12.14
C ILE A 89 -14.58 13.22 13.09
N ALA A 90 -13.29 12.93 12.89
CA ALA A 90 -12.23 13.48 13.73
C ALA A 90 -12.17 15.02 13.64
N VAL A 91 -12.19 15.57 12.42
CA VAL A 91 -12.20 17.02 12.20
C VAL A 91 -13.45 17.66 12.81
N GLY A 92 -14.62 17.06 12.59
CA GLY A 92 -15.88 17.54 13.17
C GLY A 92 -15.86 17.57 14.70
N ALA A 93 -15.35 16.53 15.34
CA ALA A 93 -15.23 16.46 16.80
C ALA A 93 -14.33 17.57 17.36
N VAL A 94 -13.20 17.84 16.71
CA VAL A 94 -12.28 18.94 17.11
C VAL A 94 -12.98 20.29 16.98
N LEU A 95 -13.69 20.56 15.89
CA LEU A 95 -14.41 21.81 15.70
C LEU A 95 -15.49 22.02 16.76
N VAL A 96 -16.24 20.97 17.11
CA VAL A 96 -17.26 21.02 18.17
C VAL A 96 -16.61 21.28 19.53
N ALA A 97 -15.51 20.62 19.85
CA ALA A 97 -14.80 20.81 21.12
C ALA A 97 -14.28 22.26 21.27
N VAL A 98 -13.64 22.79 20.21
CA VAL A 98 -13.13 24.16 20.20
C VAL A 98 -14.28 25.17 20.26
N GLY A 99 -15.33 24.98 19.47
CA GLY A 99 -16.51 25.84 19.47
C GLY A 99 -17.22 25.85 20.83
N GLY A 100 -17.42 24.68 21.43
CA GLY A 100 -17.97 24.51 22.76
C GLY A 100 -17.13 25.20 23.84
N PHE A 101 -15.81 25.02 23.80
CA PHE A 101 -14.90 25.69 24.73
C PHE A 101 -14.98 27.23 24.64
N ILE A 102 -15.00 27.79 23.42
CA ILE A 102 -15.14 29.23 23.20
C ILE A 102 -16.48 29.74 23.73
N LEU A 103 -17.58 29.02 23.47
CA LEU A 103 -18.91 29.40 23.95
C LEU A 103 -19.00 29.37 25.48
N ILE A 104 -18.44 28.35 26.13
CA ILE A 104 -18.36 28.25 27.60
C ILE A 104 -17.57 29.44 28.17
N LYS A 105 -16.43 29.79 27.59
CA LYS A 105 -15.64 30.96 28.00
C LYS A 105 -16.41 32.28 27.84
N LYS A 106 -17.14 32.46 26.73
CA LYS A 106 -17.96 33.67 26.51
C LYS A 106 -19.11 33.80 27.52
N ARG A 107 -19.77 32.69 27.87
CA ARG A 107 -20.84 32.67 28.88
C ARG A 107 -20.32 33.03 30.28
N LYS A 108 -19.17 32.48 30.69
CA LYS A 108 -18.53 32.86 31.96
C LYS A 108 -18.17 34.34 32.02
N LYS A 109 -17.66 34.93 30.93
CA LYS A 109 -17.28 36.35 30.89
C LYS A 109 -18.48 37.31 31.03
N LYS A 110 -19.64 36.94 30.47
CA LYS A 110 -20.89 37.72 30.64
C LYS A 110 -21.48 37.60 32.05
N SER A 111 -21.36 36.44 32.69
CA SER A 111 -21.87 36.20 34.05
C SER A 111 -21.09 36.93 35.16
N VAL A 112 -19.83 37.32 34.93
CA VAL A 112 -19.00 38.03 35.92
C VAL A 112 -19.11 39.55 35.78
N ALA A 113 -19.68 40.03 34.68
CA ALA A 113 -19.83 41.46 34.38
C ALA A 113 -21.25 42.01 34.64
N SER A 114 -22.15 41.17 35.19
CA SER A 114 -23.51 41.53 35.61
C SER A 114 -23.64 41.37 37.11
#